data_AF-A0A178TFV2-F1
#
_entry.id   AF-A0A178TFV2-F1
#
_cell.length_a   1.000
_cell.length_b   1.000
_cell.length_c   1.000
_cell.angle_alpha   90.00
_cell.angle_beta   90.00
_cell.angle_gamma   90.00
#
_symmetry.space_group_name_H-M   'P 1'
#
loop_
_entity.id
_entity.type
_entity.pdbx_description
1 polymer ?
#
loop_
_entity_poly.entity_id
_entity_poly.type
_entity_poly.pdbx_seq_one_letter_code
_entity_poly.pdbx_strand_id
1 'polypeptide(L)' 'MEKLTIGQATMTWLNGGITHLDGGAMFGVVPKPLWTKKYPCNEHNQIPLRTDPILYC' A
#
# COMPACT_ATOMS: atom_id res chain seq x y z
N MET A 1 -5.55 -11.58 -9.14
CA MET A 1 -6.27 -10.30 -9.25
C MET A 1 -7.46 -10.37 -8.31
N GLU A 2 -7.44 -9.54 -7.28
CA GLU A 2 -8.52 -9.46 -6.30
C GLU A 2 -9.74 -8.77 -6.94
N LYS A 3 -10.95 -9.18 -6.56
CA LYS A 3 -12.20 -8.61 -7.05
C LYS A 3 -13.18 -8.43 -5.91
N LEU A 4 -13.97 -7.36 -5.98
CA LEU A 4 -15.04 -7.05 -5.05
C LEU A 4 -16.28 -6.67 -5.84
N THR A 5 -17.39 -7.37 -5.63
CA THR A 5 -18.68 -7.05 -6.25
C THR A 5 -19.59 -6.41 -5.21
N ILE A 6 -20.11 -5.22 -5.54
CA ILE A 6 -21.06 -4.48 -4.72
C ILE A 6 -22.28 -4.16 -5.58
N GLY A 7 -23.39 -4.86 -5.33
CA GLY A 7 -24.59 -4.77 -6.17
C GLY A 7 -24.28 -5.24 -7.60
N GLN A 8 -24.41 -4.34 -8.57
CA GLN A 8 -24.11 -4.61 -9.98
C GLN A 8 -22.70 -4.19 -10.40
N ALA A 9 -21.97 -3.46 -9.55
CA ALA A 9 -20.62 -3.00 -9.86
C ALA A 9 -19.58 -4.03 -9.43
N THR A 10 -18.58 -4.27 -10.28
CA THR A 10 -17.41 -5.10 -9.98
C THR A 10 -16.14 -4.25 -10.01
N MET A 11 -15.45 -4.19 -8.87
CA MET A 11 -14.14 -3.55 -8.73
C MET A 11 -13.06 -4.64 -8.84
N THR A 12 -12.11 -4.47 -9.76
CA THR A 12 -10.97 -5.35 -9.94
C THR A 12 -9.68 -4.59 -9.65
N TRP A 13 -8.86 -5.09 -8.74
CA TRP A 13 -7.52 -4.56 -8.51
C TRP A 13 -6.59 -5.04 -9.61
N LEU A 14 -6.02 -4.09 -10.36
CA LEU A 14 -4.99 -4.32 -11.35
C LEU A 14 -3.62 -4.28 -10.65
N ASN A 15 -2.74 -5.22 -11.01
CA ASN A 15 -1.37 -5.22 -10.47
C ASN A 15 -0.53 -4.17 -11.21
N GLY A 16 -0.27 -3.03 -10.55
CA GLY A 16 0.63 -2.00 -11.07
C GLY A 16 2.03 -2.04 -10.49
N GLY A 17 2.39 -3.11 -9.76
CA GLY A 17 3.70 -3.31 -9.15
C GLY A 17 3.80 -2.86 -7.69
N ILE A 18 5.03 -2.89 -7.16
CA ILE A 18 5.37 -2.50 -5.79
C ILE A 18 6.51 -1.51 -5.84
N THR A 19 6.37 -0.41 -5.10
CA THR A 19 7.42 0.58 -4.87
C THR A 19 7.92 0.51 -3.43
N HIS A 20 9.15 0.93 -3.20
CA HIS A 20 9.76 1.00 -1.87
C HIS A 20 10.07 2.46 -1.55
N LEU A 21 9.27 3.06 -0.69
CA LEU A 21 9.40 4.47 -0.31
C LEU A 21 9.86 4.61 1.14
N ASP A 22 10.57 5.68 1.46
CA ASP A 22 11.02 5.94 2.83
C ASP A 22 9.84 6.01 3.80
N GLY A 23 9.87 5.16 4.84
CA GLY A 23 8.80 5.08 5.83
C GLY A 23 8.67 6.37 6.64
N GLY A 24 9.77 7.07 6.93
CA GLY A 24 9.73 8.35 7.64
C GLY A 24 8.96 9.41 6.86
N ALA A 25 9.22 9.52 5.56
CA ALA A 25 8.50 10.41 4.66
C ALA A 25 7.01 10.07 4.57
N MET A 26 6.65 8.78 4.55
CA MET A 26 5.24 8.34 4.46
C MET A 26 4.46 8.53 5.75
N PHE A 27 5.12 8.41 6.91
CA PHE A 27 4.48 8.53 8.23
C PHE A 27 4.65 9.92 8.88
N GLY A 28 5.42 10.82 8.26
CA GLY A 28 5.55 12.22 8.65
C GLY A 28 6.02 12.38 10.10
N VAL A 29 5.18 13.00 10.93
CA VAL A 29 5.50 13.29 12.34
C VAL A 29 5.45 12.07 13.25
N VAL A 30 4.94 10.92 12.77
CA VAL A 30 4.79 9.73 13.61
C VAL A 30 6.18 9.12 13.88
N PRO A 31 6.56 8.88 15.15
CA PRO A 31 7.85 8.28 15.48
C PRO A 31 8.03 6.88 14.90
N LYS A 32 9.24 6.59 14.41
CA LYS A 32 9.63 5.27 13.88
C LYS A 32 9.24 4.09 14.77
N PRO A 33 9.49 4.10 16.09
CA PRO A 33 9.10 2.99 16.96
C PRO A 33 7.59 2.71 17.03
N LEU A 34 6.73 3.67 16.64
CA LEU A 34 5.29 3.49 16.63
C LEU A 34 4.81 2.94 15.28
N TRP A 35 5.21 3.55 14.17
CA TRP A 35 4.72 3.11 12.85
C TRP A 35 5.33 1.78 12.41
N THR A 36 6.55 1.42 12.82
CA THR A 36 7.15 0.12 12.48
C THR A 36 6.42 -1.07 13.10
N LYS A 37 5.62 -0.84 14.14
CA LYS A 37 4.71 -1.87 14.72
C LYS A 37 3.57 -2.25 13.78
N LYS A 38 3.25 -1.38 12.81
CA LYS A 38 2.15 -1.56 11.86
C LYS A 38 2.64 -1.85 10.44
N TYR A 39 3.73 -1.23 10.04
CA TYR A 39 4.32 -1.41 8.71
C TYR A 39 5.80 -1.81 8.84
N PRO A 40 6.20 -3.03 8.41
CA PRO A 40 7.60 -3.41 8.39
C PRO A 40 8.37 -2.56 7.36
N CYS A 41 9.62 -2.24 7.68
CA CYS A 41 10.54 -1.58 6.77
C CYS A 41 11.80 -2.42 6.56
N ASN A 42 12.46 -2.27 5.41
CA ASN A 42 13.75 -2.89 5.14
C ASN A 42 14.92 -2.15 5.84
N GLU A 43 16.14 -2.62 5.60
CA GLU A 43 17.38 -2.02 6.15
C GLU A 43 17.59 -0.56 5.73
N HIS A 44 17.02 -0.15 4.59
CA HIS A 44 17.05 1.23 4.08
C HIS A 44 15.90 2.10 4.59
N ASN A 45 15.16 1.67 5.62
CA ASN A 45 13.99 2.36 6.17
C ASN A 45 12.80 2.49 5.18
N GLN A 46 12.76 1.69 4.12
CA GLN A 46 11.70 1.76 3.12
C GLN A 46 10.56 0.78 3.44
N ILE A 47 9.33 1.19 3.18
CA ILE A 47 8.12 0.36 3.29
C ILE A 47 7.66 -0.06 1.89
N PRO A 48 7.18 -1.31 1.71
CA PRO A 48 6.62 -1.76 0.43
C PRO A 48 5.21 -1.19 0.24
N LEU A 49 4.98 -0.50 -0.88
CA LEU A 49 3.71 0.10 -1.23
C LEU A 49 3.24 -0.41 -2.60
N ARG A 50 2.09 -1.08 -2.63
CA ARG A 50 1.43 -1.53 -3.86
C ARG A 50 0.88 -0.32 -4.62
N THR A 51 1.04 -0.33 -5.93
CA THR A 51 0.52 0.70 -6.84
C THR A 51 -0.59 0.11 -7.68
N ASP A 52 -1.71 -0.26 -7.05
CA ASP A 52 -2.79 -1.00 -7.73
C ASP A 52 -3.92 -0.08 -8.20
N PRO A 53 -4.09 0.13 -9.52
CA PRO A 53 -5.29 0.77 -10.03
C PRO A 53 -6.52 -0.10 -9.79
N ILE A 54 -7.67 0.54 -9.59
CA ILE A 54 -8.96 -0.14 -9.52
C ILE A 54 -9.69 0.08 -10.84
N LEU A 55 -9.96 -1.02 -11.55
CA LEU A 55 -10.86 -1.04 -12.69
C LEU A 55 -12.28 -1.31 -12.19
N TYR A 56 -13.23 -0.44 -12.54
CA TYR A 56 -14.65 -0.64 -12.25
C TYR A 56 -15.40 -1.01 -13.54
N CYS A 57 -16.26 -2.02 -13.47
CA CYS A 57 -17.19 -2.42 -14.53
C CYS A 57 -18.57 -2.78 -13.98
#